data_AF-A0AA40CGF2-F1
#
_entry.id   AF-A0AA40CGF2-F1
#
_cell.length_a   1.000
_cell.length_b   1.000
_cell.length_c   1.000
_cell.angle_alpha   90.00
_cell.angle_beta   90.00
_cell.angle_gamma   90.00
#
_symmetry.space_group_name_H-M   'P 1'
#
loop_
_entity.id
_entity.type
_entity.pdbx_description
1 polymer ?
#
loop_
_entity_poly.entity_id
_entity_poly.type
_entity_poly.pdbx_seq_one_letter_code
_entity_poly.pdbx_strand_id
1 'polypeptide(L)'
;MEHEPISPKLISQVRLFIDEKLPEIIKMRISKRPRRYATKNHFLHLGMQMWSNDWYLYESPKTRVSDWADITFGVFRNEHGNVEFAVKVMRDAKGMTQTPDKRPEHSVYEGLVPLPLFCQPILFILVILVAKRAFRDYETIEELLDLIPPDGEMYPLQWRESVVDMPFFESISAKAPSGKIENASAFSKRFQGLGFRSGYPRPPTVHDFRAIGLYLVDKLYSAAGRMKYAGQKDSTTFINHYMPNITADGQGSYFGTEARSLVIDLFMSLTLPRNPKLAQSLPAEKRHEFENTQEYIDLEEQITTLSGKKYVDSAKLRKGLYDQRRKLSDKELRKGQKLQPNKLAPGGVEIAALEGHHRTIFGRTRFLMPERDRLASSLLEVTPLRSPVGLAALRDLVALYLKETEIEVRPSLEPEKCSCSTIAGEQKPTRPGPGSTKTACSWKHIYDCYKTDRIAEHGFAELCFHCHNWIFDELEWEHHCQAHLDS
;
A
#
# COMPACT_ATOMS: atom_id res chain seq x y z
N MET A 1 58.57 -14.10 14.37
CA MET A 1 57.67 -14.84 15.27
C MET A 1 56.68 -15.58 14.40
N GLU A 2 56.90 -16.88 14.20
CA GLU A 2 55.90 -17.74 13.56
C GLU A 2 54.77 -17.95 14.57
N HIS A 3 53.55 -17.58 14.18
CA HIS A 3 52.39 -17.85 15.01
C HIS A 3 52.06 -19.34 14.94
N GLU A 4 52.03 -20.01 16.09
CA GLU A 4 51.59 -21.40 16.17
C GLU A 4 50.16 -21.52 15.59
N PRO A 5 49.91 -22.52 14.74
CA PRO A 5 48.60 -22.74 14.16
C PRO A 5 47.59 -23.10 15.26
N ILE A 6 46.42 -22.47 15.20
CA ILE A 6 45.32 -22.71 16.14
C ILE A 6 44.93 -24.18 16.10
N SER A 7 44.90 -24.81 17.28
CA SER A 7 44.55 -26.23 17.42
C SER A 7 43.20 -26.55 16.74
N PRO A 8 43.11 -27.60 15.91
CA PRO A 8 41.86 -28.05 15.29
C PRO A 8 40.74 -28.33 16.31
N LYS A 9 41.10 -28.75 17.52
CA LYS A 9 40.16 -28.98 18.62
C LYS A 9 39.52 -27.68 19.09
N LEU A 10 40.30 -26.60 19.18
CA LEU A 10 39.80 -25.28 19.55
C LEU A 10 38.89 -24.70 18.47
N ILE A 11 39.25 -24.87 17.19
CA ILE A 11 38.40 -24.47 16.04
C ILE A 11 37.04 -25.20 16.10
N SER A 12 37.05 -26.51 16.36
CA SER A 12 35.83 -27.31 16.49
C SER A 12 34.95 -26.86 17.66
N GLN A 13 35.56 -26.60 18.83
CA GLN A 13 34.83 -26.13 20.02
C GLN A 13 34.23 -24.73 19.82
N VAL A 14 34.97 -23.82 19.19
CA VAL A 14 34.46 -22.48 18.84
C VAL A 14 33.31 -22.59 17.85
N ARG A 15 33.40 -23.48 16.85
CA ARG A 15 32.33 -23.70 15.88
C ARG A 15 31.06 -24.26 16.53
N LEU A 16 31.19 -25.26 17.40
CA LEU A 16 30.06 -25.78 18.19
C LEU A 16 29.44 -24.69 19.07
N PHE A 17 30.25 -23.85 19.70
CA PHE A 17 29.75 -22.71 20.46
C PHE A 17 28.97 -21.72 19.57
N ILE A 18 29.48 -21.39 18.39
CA ILE A 18 28.84 -20.46 17.44
C ILE A 18 27.56 -21.04 16.84
N ASP A 19 27.54 -22.32 16.50
CA ASP A 19 26.44 -22.95 15.78
C ASP A 19 25.32 -23.43 16.73
N GLU A 20 25.63 -23.78 17.98
CA GLU A 20 24.66 -24.36 18.93
C GLU A 20 24.33 -23.42 20.09
N LYS A 21 25.34 -22.90 20.80
CA LYS A 21 25.13 -22.16 22.06
C LYS A 21 24.87 -20.67 21.86
N LEU A 22 25.62 -20.05 20.96
CA LEU A 22 25.52 -18.61 20.68
C LEU A 22 24.11 -18.24 20.19
N PRO A 23 23.43 -19.02 19.32
CA PRO A 23 22.08 -18.68 18.88
C PRO A 23 21.07 -18.67 20.02
N GLU A 24 21.20 -19.55 21.02
CA GLU A 24 20.36 -19.53 22.22
C GLU A 24 20.63 -18.29 23.07
N ILE A 25 21.91 -17.97 23.30
CA ILE A 25 22.35 -16.81 24.11
C ILE A 25 21.81 -15.50 23.52
N ILE A 26 21.89 -15.32 22.21
CA ILE A 26 21.45 -14.09 21.54
C ILE A 26 20.02 -14.16 21.00
N LYS A 27 19.27 -15.23 21.33
CA LYS A 27 17.90 -15.50 20.85
C LYS A 27 17.80 -15.38 19.32
N MET A 28 18.84 -15.82 18.61
CA MET A 28 18.87 -15.84 17.16
C MET A 28 17.86 -16.86 16.65
N ARG A 29 17.16 -16.53 15.56
CA ARG A 29 16.31 -17.51 14.89
C ARG A 29 17.18 -18.62 14.31
N ILE A 30 17.05 -19.81 14.90
CA ILE A 30 17.79 -21.03 14.50
C ILE A 30 17.35 -21.51 13.10
N SER A 31 16.13 -21.17 12.66
CA SER A 31 15.65 -21.47 11.32
C SER A 31 15.43 -20.22 10.46
N LYS A 32 15.89 -20.30 9.20
CA LYS A 32 15.52 -19.32 8.17
C LYS A 32 14.01 -19.43 7.91
N ARG A 33 13.37 -18.28 7.67
CA ARG A 33 11.97 -18.27 7.24
C ARG A 33 11.83 -19.08 5.95
N PRO A 34 10.73 -19.85 5.78
CA PRO A 34 10.44 -20.50 4.51
C PRO A 34 10.42 -19.48 3.38
N ARG A 35 10.93 -19.86 2.20
CA ARG A 35 10.84 -19.02 0.99
C ARG A 35 9.36 -18.91 0.59
N ARG A 36 8.97 -17.72 0.12
CA ARG A 36 7.60 -17.45 -0.35
C ARG A 36 7.66 -16.74 -1.70
N TYR A 37 6.58 -16.88 -2.45
CA TYR A 37 6.55 -16.55 -3.87
C TYR A 37 5.26 -15.81 -4.21
N ALA A 38 5.37 -14.50 -4.44
CA ALA A 38 4.23 -13.68 -4.82
C ALA A 38 4.07 -13.68 -6.35
N THR A 39 3.10 -14.47 -6.82
CA THR A 39 2.78 -14.65 -8.25
C THR A 39 1.89 -13.50 -8.79
N LYS A 40 1.62 -13.51 -10.11
CA LYS A 40 0.69 -12.57 -10.76
C LYS A 40 -0.66 -12.45 -10.06
N ASN A 41 -1.23 -13.55 -9.56
CA ASN A 41 -2.51 -13.52 -8.85
C ASN A 41 -2.45 -12.67 -7.57
N HIS A 42 -1.31 -12.69 -6.86
CA HIS A 42 -1.11 -11.85 -5.69
C HIS A 42 -1.13 -10.38 -6.06
N PHE A 43 -0.45 -10.01 -7.15
CA PHE A 43 -0.46 -8.66 -7.68
C PHE A 43 -1.88 -8.19 -8.03
N LEU A 44 -2.64 -9.01 -8.74
CA LEU A 44 -4.03 -8.71 -9.10
C LEU A 44 -4.91 -8.50 -7.87
N HIS A 45 -4.80 -9.37 -6.85
CA HIS A 45 -5.59 -9.20 -5.62
C HIS A 45 -5.26 -7.89 -4.88
N LEU A 46 -3.98 -7.50 -4.84
CA LEU A 46 -3.56 -6.23 -4.21
C LEU A 46 -4.10 -5.03 -4.98
N GLY A 47 -4.07 -5.07 -6.32
CA GLY A 47 -4.55 -3.97 -7.17
C GLY A 47 -6.05 -3.80 -7.11
N MET A 48 -6.78 -4.90 -7.24
CA MET A 48 -8.24 -4.91 -7.05
C MET A 48 -8.61 -4.39 -5.67
N GLN A 49 -7.91 -4.84 -4.62
CA GLN A 49 -8.19 -4.32 -3.29
C GLN A 49 -7.99 -2.81 -3.23
N MET A 50 -6.78 -2.33 -3.59
CA MET A 50 -6.39 -0.94 -3.45
C MET A 50 -7.28 0.05 -4.20
N TRP A 51 -7.70 -0.32 -5.41
CA TRP A 51 -8.40 0.57 -6.33
C TRP A 51 -9.92 0.41 -6.30
N SER A 52 -10.47 -0.81 -6.18
CA SER A 52 -11.92 -1.02 -6.26
C SER A 52 -12.62 -1.31 -4.94
N ASN A 53 -11.90 -1.81 -3.92
CA ASN A 53 -12.55 -2.40 -2.73
C ASN A 53 -12.10 -1.80 -1.40
N ASP A 54 -11.10 -0.94 -1.38
CA ASP A 54 -10.49 -0.49 -0.13
C ASP A 54 -11.12 0.84 0.33
N TRP A 55 -11.50 0.98 1.59
CA TRP A 55 -11.86 2.29 2.14
C TRP A 55 -10.65 3.05 2.69
N TYR A 56 -9.50 2.38 2.88
CA TYR A 56 -8.35 2.96 3.55
C TYR A 56 -7.99 4.36 3.01
N LEU A 57 -8.08 5.37 3.88
CA LEU A 57 -7.76 6.76 3.58
C LEU A 57 -6.28 6.98 3.92
N TYR A 58 -5.50 7.35 2.91
CA TYR A 58 -4.12 7.77 3.14
C TYR A 58 -4.11 9.21 3.70
N GLU A 59 -3.05 9.57 4.43
CA GLU A 59 -2.85 10.96 4.88
C GLU A 59 -2.80 11.93 3.69
N SER A 60 -2.32 11.45 2.54
CA SER A 60 -2.35 12.17 1.27
C SER A 60 -2.70 11.20 0.13
N PRO A 61 -3.65 11.55 -0.75
CA PRO A 61 -4.00 10.78 -1.95
C PRO A 61 -2.81 10.41 -2.83
N LYS A 62 -1.82 11.31 -2.93
CA LYS A 62 -0.54 11.11 -3.63
C LYS A 62 0.17 9.82 -3.22
N THR A 63 0.05 9.44 -1.94
CA THR A 63 0.67 8.22 -1.40
C THR A 63 0.12 6.97 -2.08
N ARG A 64 -1.17 6.95 -2.41
CA ARG A 64 -1.80 5.81 -3.08
C ARG A 64 -1.19 5.58 -4.47
N VAL A 65 -1.09 6.62 -5.27
CA VAL A 65 -0.50 6.55 -6.61
C VAL A 65 0.97 6.16 -6.52
N SER A 66 1.72 6.77 -5.59
CA SER A 66 3.15 6.51 -5.40
C SER A 66 3.42 5.08 -4.95
N ASP A 67 2.66 4.56 -3.98
CA ASP A 67 2.77 3.17 -3.52
C ASP A 67 2.51 2.18 -4.66
N TRP A 68 1.49 2.46 -5.48
CA TRP A 68 1.15 1.57 -6.59
C TRP A 68 2.18 1.63 -7.73
N ALA A 69 2.74 2.81 -8.01
CA ALA A 69 3.87 2.97 -8.93
C ALA A 69 5.11 2.16 -8.46
N ASP A 70 5.41 2.16 -7.16
CA ASP A 70 6.53 1.39 -6.60
C ASP A 70 6.27 -0.14 -6.66
N ILE A 71 5.00 -0.57 -6.56
CA ILE A 71 4.59 -1.98 -6.69
C ILE A 71 4.61 -2.46 -8.16
N THR A 72 4.15 -1.62 -9.10
CA THR A 72 4.08 -1.93 -10.55
C THR A 72 5.46 -1.97 -11.21
N PHE A 73 6.52 -1.57 -10.52
CA PHE A 73 7.89 -1.55 -11.00
C PHE A 73 8.41 -2.97 -11.36
N GLY A 74 8.07 -3.43 -12.57
CA GLY A 74 8.56 -4.65 -13.23
C GLY A 74 7.48 -5.40 -14.06
N VAL A 75 7.89 -5.86 -15.26
CA VAL A 75 7.31 -6.87 -16.22
C VAL A 75 7.02 -6.31 -17.65
N PHE A 76 7.05 -7.17 -18.70
CA PHE A 76 7.80 -7.02 -19.98
C PHE A 76 7.03 -6.86 -21.37
N ARG A 77 7.73 -6.92 -22.56
CA ARG A 77 7.75 -6.06 -23.84
C ARG A 77 6.98 -6.53 -25.09
N ASN A 78 6.93 -5.62 -26.08
CA ASN A 78 6.25 -5.67 -27.39
C ASN A 78 7.20 -5.45 -28.61
N GLU A 79 6.84 -6.05 -29.75
CA GLU A 79 7.55 -6.11 -31.05
C GLU A 79 6.71 -5.66 -32.27
N HIS A 80 5.56 -4.99 -32.09
CA HIS A 80 4.51 -4.79 -33.12
C HIS A 80 4.32 -3.34 -33.61
N GLY A 81 5.26 -2.44 -33.34
CA GLY A 81 5.27 -1.10 -33.96
C GLY A 81 4.22 -0.11 -33.44
N ASN A 82 3.63 -0.35 -32.28
CA ASN A 82 2.79 0.65 -31.59
C ASN A 82 3.67 1.68 -30.88
N VAL A 83 3.22 2.95 -30.81
CA VAL A 83 3.88 3.97 -29.97
C VAL A 83 3.70 3.59 -28.50
N GLU A 84 4.81 3.49 -27.79
CA GLU A 84 4.87 3.13 -26.37
C GLU A 84 5.86 4.06 -25.65
N PHE A 85 5.50 4.53 -24.45
CA PHE A 85 6.48 5.07 -23.54
C PHE A 85 7.28 3.94 -22.90
N ALA A 86 8.56 4.24 -22.70
CA ALA A 86 9.46 3.40 -21.93
C ALA A 86 10.28 4.27 -20.99
N VAL A 87 10.56 3.74 -19.81
CA VAL A 87 11.48 4.34 -18.83
C VAL A 87 12.60 3.34 -18.57
N LYS A 88 13.83 3.83 -18.68
CA LYS A 88 15.01 3.12 -18.19
C LYS A 88 15.29 3.56 -16.78
N VAL A 89 15.34 2.61 -15.86
CA VAL A 89 15.56 2.89 -14.45
C VAL A 89 16.86 2.26 -14.00
N MET A 90 17.73 3.08 -13.42
CA MET A 90 18.99 2.63 -12.85
C MET A 90 18.81 2.41 -11.35
N ARG A 91 19.10 1.19 -10.90
CA ARG A 91 18.95 0.83 -9.49
C ARG A 91 20.27 0.98 -8.74
N ASP A 92 20.25 1.69 -7.61
CA ASP A 92 21.34 1.57 -6.63
C ASP A 92 21.25 0.21 -5.92
N ALA A 93 21.98 -0.78 -6.43
CA ALA A 93 22.01 -2.11 -5.86
C ALA A 93 22.99 -2.19 -4.69
N LYS A 94 22.68 -3.07 -3.72
CA LYS A 94 23.50 -3.26 -2.53
C LYS A 94 24.95 -3.58 -2.90
N GLY A 95 25.89 -2.79 -2.37
CA GLY A 95 27.32 -2.96 -2.64
C GLY A 95 27.79 -2.45 -4.00
N MET A 96 26.99 -1.59 -4.65
CA MET A 96 27.32 -0.91 -5.91
C MET A 96 27.36 0.62 -5.78
N THR A 97 27.26 1.17 -4.57
CA THR A 97 27.36 2.62 -4.32
C THR A 97 28.65 3.23 -4.88
N GLN A 98 29.77 2.50 -4.79
CA GLN A 98 31.09 2.93 -5.30
C GLN A 98 31.38 2.47 -6.74
N THR A 99 30.43 1.80 -7.39
CA THR A 99 30.56 1.33 -8.78
C THR A 99 29.28 1.64 -9.55
N PRO A 100 28.96 2.93 -9.76
CA PRO A 100 27.71 3.34 -10.38
C PRO A 100 27.57 2.80 -11.82
N ASP A 101 28.68 2.62 -12.53
CA ASP A 101 28.78 2.00 -13.86
C ASP A 101 28.30 0.55 -13.91
N LYS A 102 28.26 -0.13 -12.75
CA LYS A 102 27.86 -1.55 -12.64
C LYS A 102 26.41 -1.71 -12.17
N ARG A 103 25.70 -0.62 -11.94
CA ARG A 103 24.31 -0.66 -11.46
C ARG A 103 23.41 -1.35 -12.50
N PRO A 104 22.48 -2.22 -12.06
CA PRO A 104 21.48 -2.78 -12.95
C PRO A 104 20.62 -1.67 -13.57
N GLU A 105 20.39 -1.79 -14.87
CA GLU A 105 19.42 -0.99 -15.60
C GLU A 105 18.21 -1.87 -15.95
N HIS A 106 17.02 -1.36 -15.67
CA HIS A 106 15.76 -2.05 -15.91
C HIS A 106 14.91 -1.21 -16.85
N SER A 107 14.40 -1.83 -17.90
CA SER A 107 13.40 -1.23 -18.78
C SER A 107 11.99 -1.49 -18.27
N VAL A 108 11.16 -0.45 -18.22
CA VAL A 108 9.72 -0.47 -17.93
C VAL A 108 9.00 0.22 -19.08
N TYR A 109 7.85 -0.27 -19.54
CA TYR A 109 7.15 0.28 -20.72
C TYR A 109 5.68 -0.14 -20.76
N GLU A 110 4.91 0.45 -21.68
CA GLU A 110 3.53 0.08 -21.98
C GLU A 110 3.52 -1.34 -22.57
N GLY A 111 2.81 -2.29 -21.95
CA GLY A 111 2.91 -3.71 -22.34
C GLY A 111 2.30 -4.02 -23.71
N LEU A 112 2.72 -5.15 -24.30
CA LEU A 112 2.32 -5.62 -25.64
C LEU A 112 0.82 -5.83 -25.82
N VAL A 113 0.24 -6.54 -24.87
CA VAL A 113 -1.19 -6.84 -24.85
C VAL A 113 -1.80 -5.97 -23.77
N PRO A 114 -2.99 -5.38 -24.03
CA PRO A 114 -3.74 -4.71 -22.98
C PRO A 114 -3.90 -5.62 -21.76
N LEU A 115 -3.51 -5.09 -20.61
CA LEU A 115 -3.81 -5.60 -19.29
C LEU A 115 -4.77 -4.61 -18.63
N PRO A 116 -5.40 -4.96 -17.49
CA PRO A 116 -6.08 -3.97 -16.66
C PRO A 116 -5.18 -2.74 -16.48
N LEU A 117 -5.71 -1.53 -16.61
CA LEU A 117 -4.90 -0.31 -16.52
C LEU A 117 -4.07 -0.22 -15.23
N PHE A 118 -4.54 -0.78 -14.10
CA PHE A 118 -3.73 -0.84 -12.88
C PHE A 118 -2.46 -1.71 -13.00
N CYS A 119 -2.38 -2.60 -13.99
CA CYS A 119 -1.18 -3.38 -14.32
C CYS A 119 -0.19 -2.63 -15.23
N GLN A 120 -0.54 -1.45 -15.75
CA GLN A 120 0.33 -0.67 -16.63
C GLN A 120 1.27 0.23 -15.81
N PRO A 121 2.56 -0.11 -15.64
CA PRO A 121 3.46 0.66 -14.79
C PRO A 121 3.68 2.09 -15.29
N ILE A 122 3.72 2.28 -16.61
CA ILE A 122 3.89 3.59 -17.24
C ILE A 122 2.76 4.53 -16.86
N LEU A 123 1.52 4.05 -16.71
CA LEU A 123 0.39 4.90 -16.32
C LEU A 123 0.72 5.66 -15.02
N PHE A 124 1.15 4.95 -13.97
CA PHE A 124 1.42 5.57 -12.67
C PHE A 124 2.72 6.40 -12.65
N ILE A 125 3.73 6.00 -13.43
CA ILE A 125 4.95 6.80 -13.62
C ILE A 125 4.61 8.12 -14.31
N LEU A 126 3.81 8.06 -15.39
CA LEU A 126 3.40 9.23 -16.15
C LEU A 126 2.55 10.19 -15.31
N VAL A 127 1.66 9.69 -14.45
CA VAL A 127 0.92 10.50 -13.48
C VAL A 127 1.86 11.34 -12.62
N ILE A 128 2.90 10.72 -12.05
CA ILE A 128 3.88 11.42 -11.21
C ILE A 128 4.62 12.49 -12.00
N LEU A 129 5.08 12.16 -13.21
CA LEU A 129 5.84 13.06 -14.08
C LEU A 129 5.00 14.25 -14.55
N VAL A 130 3.76 14.01 -14.97
CA VAL A 130 2.81 15.04 -15.40
C VAL A 130 2.45 15.95 -14.22
N ALA A 131 2.11 15.38 -13.06
CA ALA A 131 1.77 16.16 -11.86
C ALA A 131 2.95 17.04 -11.39
N LYS A 132 4.19 16.59 -11.60
CA LYS A 132 5.41 17.36 -11.31
C LYS A 132 5.82 18.32 -12.43
N ARG A 133 5.09 18.35 -13.56
CA ARG A 133 5.47 19.09 -14.78
C ARG A 133 6.91 18.80 -15.21
N ALA A 134 7.28 17.51 -15.18
CA ALA A 134 8.67 17.08 -15.31
C ALA A 134 9.25 17.29 -16.72
N PHE A 135 8.40 17.29 -17.75
CA PHE A 135 8.83 17.43 -19.14
C PHE A 135 9.08 18.90 -19.50
N ARG A 136 10.20 19.17 -20.17
CA ARG A 136 10.60 20.53 -20.57
C ARG A 136 9.78 21.03 -21.76
N ASP A 137 9.59 20.17 -22.74
CA ASP A 137 9.10 20.55 -24.08
C ASP A 137 7.62 20.19 -24.30
N TYR A 138 6.96 19.59 -23.31
CA TYR A 138 5.56 19.12 -23.39
C TYR A 138 4.82 19.52 -22.11
N GLU A 139 3.74 20.29 -22.26
CA GLU A 139 2.99 20.89 -21.15
C GLU A 139 1.70 20.10 -20.84
N THR A 140 1.12 19.46 -21.85
CA THR A 140 -0.16 18.75 -21.70
C THR A 140 -0.01 17.23 -21.84
N ILE A 141 -1.00 16.50 -21.30
CA ILE A 141 -1.05 15.04 -21.43
C ILE A 141 -1.24 14.67 -22.91
N GLU A 142 -2.07 15.42 -23.61
CA GLU A 142 -2.42 15.21 -25.01
C GLU A 142 -1.20 15.36 -25.90
N GLU A 143 -0.42 16.44 -25.73
CA GLU A 143 0.85 16.63 -26.44
C GLU A 143 1.81 15.44 -26.25
N LEU A 144 1.86 14.86 -25.06
CA LEU A 144 2.68 13.66 -24.79
C LEU A 144 2.13 12.42 -25.47
N LEU A 145 0.82 12.18 -25.40
CA LEU A 145 0.19 10.96 -25.95
C LEU A 145 0.18 10.95 -27.47
N ASP A 146 0.11 12.13 -28.10
CA ASP A 146 0.09 12.34 -29.56
C ASP A 146 1.50 12.32 -30.19
N LEU A 147 2.55 12.10 -29.38
CA LEU A 147 3.91 11.96 -29.87
C LEU A 147 4.07 10.83 -30.88
N ILE A 148 4.74 11.15 -31.99
CA ILE A 148 5.15 10.19 -33.01
C ILE A 148 6.68 10.19 -33.07
N PRO A 149 7.37 9.18 -32.49
CA PRO A 149 8.83 9.09 -32.56
C PRO A 149 9.30 8.69 -33.97
N PRO A 150 10.55 9.01 -34.34
CA PRO A 150 11.14 8.52 -35.59
C PRO A 150 11.23 6.99 -35.63
N ASP A 151 11.06 6.41 -36.82
CA ASP A 151 11.10 4.96 -37.02
C ASP A 151 12.45 4.36 -36.58
N GLY A 152 12.39 3.32 -35.75
CA GLY A 152 13.57 2.58 -35.30
C GLY A 152 14.43 3.29 -34.25
N GLU A 153 14.07 4.51 -33.83
CA GLU A 153 14.83 5.30 -32.86
C GLU A 153 14.03 5.57 -31.58
N MET A 154 14.71 5.55 -30.43
CA MET A 154 14.12 6.03 -29.19
C MET A 154 14.27 7.54 -29.11
N TYR A 155 13.15 8.26 -29.03
CA TYR A 155 13.15 9.72 -28.85
C TYR A 155 13.21 10.09 -27.35
N PRO A 156 14.31 10.68 -26.85
CA PRO A 156 14.45 10.98 -25.42
C PRO A 156 13.73 12.28 -25.04
N LEU A 157 12.72 12.16 -24.17
CA LEU A 157 12.07 13.33 -23.58
C LEU A 157 13.02 14.05 -22.61
N GLN A 158 13.06 15.38 -22.71
CA GLN A 158 13.94 16.21 -21.90
C GLN A 158 13.28 16.63 -20.60
N TRP A 159 14.01 16.50 -19.49
CA TRP A 159 13.56 16.91 -18.17
C TRP A 159 13.71 18.41 -17.98
N ARG A 160 12.81 19.02 -17.21
CA ARG A 160 13.06 20.36 -16.65
C ARG A 160 14.18 20.28 -15.63
N GLU A 161 15.06 21.27 -15.65
CA GLU A 161 16.15 21.37 -14.67
C GLU A 161 15.63 21.36 -13.22
N SER A 162 14.47 21.99 -12.99
CA SER A 162 13.83 22.05 -11.67
C SER A 162 13.48 20.69 -11.06
N VAL A 163 13.35 19.62 -11.85
CA VAL A 163 12.93 18.30 -11.33
C VAL A 163 14.07 17.28 -11.20
N VAL A 164 15.27 17.58 -11.70
CA VAL A 164 16.39 16.62 -11.80
C VAL A 164 16.84 16.12 -10.42
N ASP A 165 16.92 17.02 -9.43
CA ASP A 165 17.35 16.70 -8.07
C ASP A 165 16.18 16.39 -7.12
N MET A 166 14.95 16.36 -7.63
CA MET A 166 13.77 16.08 -6.82
C MET A 166 13.58 14.57 -6.62
N PRO A 167 13.17 14.11 -5.42
CA PRO A 167 12.81 12.72 -5.23
C PRO A 167 11.59 12.36 -6.09
N PHE A 168 11.71 11.26 -6.83
CA PHE A 168 10.59 10.68 -7.60
C PHE A 168 9.49 10.20 -6.66
N PHE A 169 9.85 9.31 -5.73
CA PHE A 169 9.01 8.90 -4.60
C PHE A 169 9.34 9.74 -3.38
N GLU A 170 8.50 10.74 -3.15
CA GLU A 170 8.70 11.71 -2.07
C GLU A 170 8.05 11.25 -0.78
N SER A 171 8.76 11.38 0.34
CA SER A 171 8.21 11.18 1.67
C SER A 171 7.16 12.25 1.95
N ILE A 172 5.92 11.81 2.15
CA ILE A 172 4.80 12.67 2.49
C ILE A 172 4.61 12.66 4.00
N SER A 173 4.41 13.85 4.58
CA SER A 173 3.98 14.00 5.97
C SER A 173 2.64 14.72 6.00
N ALA A 174 1.87 14.56 7.09
CA ALA A 174 0.60 15.23 7.33
C ALA A 174 0.60 16.78 7.23
N LYS A 175 1.76 17.43 7.01
CA LYS A 175 1.88 18.90 6.95
C LYS A 175 2.44 19.45 5.64
N ALA A 176 3.17 18.65 4.86
CA ALA A 176 3.73 19.03 3.55
C ALA A 176 4.52 17.86 2.92
N PRO A 177 4.74 17.89 1.59
CA PRO A 177 5.83 17.16 0.95
C PRO A 177 7.16 17.54 1.61
N SER A 178 7.95 16.54 2.01
CA SER A 178 9.16 16.81 2.80
C SER A 178 10.38 17.16 1.94
N GLY A 179 10.27 17.09 0.61
CA GLY A 179 11.41 17.20 -0.32
C GLY A 179 12.40 16.04 -0.22
N LYS A 180 12.13 15.03 0.63
CA LYS A 180 13.01 13.88 0.86
C LYS A 180 12.46 12.65 0.16
N ILE A 181 13.36 11.74 -0.21
CA ILE A 181 12.95 10.42 -0.70
C ILE A 181 12.18 9.65 0.37
N GLU A 182 11.20 8.88 -0.07
CA GLU A 182 10.45 8.00 0.81
C GLU A 182 11.32 6.91 1.45
N ASN A 183 11.07 6.64 2.73
CA ASN A 183 11.73 5.57 3.46
C ASN A 183 11.10 4.20 3.15
N ALA A 184 11.93 3.22 2.81
CA ALA A 184 11.49 1.83 2.55
C ALA A 184 10.63 1.22 3.66
N SER A 185 10.83 1.60 4.93
CA SER A 185 10.03 1.13 6.06
C SER A 185 8.62 1.73 6.09
N ALA A 186 8.43 2.96 5.59
CA ALA A 186 7.12 3.58 5.46
C ALA A 186 6.30 2.85 4.39
N PHE A 187 6.87 2.70 3.19
CA PHE A 187 6.32 1.90 2.11
C PHE A 187 6.01 0.46 2.56
N SER A 188 6.97 -0.23 3.17
CA SER A 188 6.79 -1.63 3.62
C SER A 188 5.63 -1.78 4.62
N LYS A 189 5.41 -0.80 5.51
CA LYS A 189 4.28 -0.82 6.45
C LYS A 189 2.96 -0.65 5.73
N ARG A 190 2.86 0.28 4.77
CA ARG A 190 1.63 0.51 3.99
C ARG A 190 1.32 -0.68 3.09
N PHE A 191 2.34 -1.23 2.43
CA PHE A 191 2.24 -2.44 1.61
C PHE A 191 1.78 -3.65 2.42
N GLN A 192 2.34 -3.85 3.62
CA GLN A 192 1.89 -4.89 4.53
C GLN A 192 0.43 -4.70 4.94
N GLY A 193 0.03 -3.46 5.23
CA GLY A 193 -1.37 -3.10 5.50
C GLY A 193 -2.30 -3.47 4.34
N LEU A 194 -1.92 -3.14 3.10
CA LEU A 194 -2.67 -3.51 1.90
C LEU A 194 -2.83 -5.02 1.77
N GLY A 195 -1.75 -5.80 2.02
CA GLY A 195 -1.83 -7.25 1.97
C GLY A 195 -2.82 -7.83 2.99
N PHE A 196 -2.88 -7.29 4.21
CA PHE A 196 -3.89 -7.72 5.19
C PHE A 196 -5.31 -7.41 4.71
N ARG A 197 -5.54 -6.20 4.18
CA ARG A 197 -6.84 -5.80 3.61
C ARG A 197 -7.25 -6.63 2.39
N SER A 198 -6.27 -7.19 1.68
CA SER A 198 -6.48 -8.07 0.52
C SER A 198 -6.74 -9.54 0.88
N GLY A 199 -6.78 -9.85 2.18
CA GLY A 199 -7.07 -11.19 2.67
C GLY A 199 -5.84 -12.07 2.94
N TYR A 200 -4.64 -11.49 3.04
CA TYR A 200 -3.43 -12.25 3.34
C TYR A 200 -3.10 -12.21 4.84
N PRO A 201 -3.32 -13.29 5.62
CA PRO A 201 -2.93 -13.34 7.03
C PRO A 201 -1.40 -13.27 7.21
N ARG A 202 -0.64 -13.60 6.16
CA ARG A 202 0.79 -13.35 6.04
C ARG A 202 1.06 -12.61 4.73
N PRO A 203 1.00 -11.27 4.71
CA PRO A 203 1.13 -10.47 3.50
C PRO A 203 2.38 -10.80 2.67
N PRO A 204 2.30 -10.67 1.34
CA PRO A 204 3.48 -10.66 0.50
C PRO A 204 4.36 -9.45 0.84
N THR A 205 5.64 -9.58 0.54
CA THR A 205 6.67 -8.53 0.63
C THR A 205 7.29 -8.32 -0.74
N VAL A 206 7.97 -7.19 -0.93
CA VAL A 206 8.77 -6.94 -2.15
C VAL A 206 9.77 -8.05 -2.46
N HIS A 207 10.30 -8.73 -1.43
CA HIS A 207 11.21 -9.85 -1.61
C HIS A 207 10.53 -11.10 -2.17
N ASP A 208 9.26 -11.33 -1.85
CA ASP A 208 8.49 -12.47 -2.37
C ASP A 208 8.17 -12.27 -3.86
N PHE A 209 7.88 -11.03 -4.29
CA PHE A 209 7.74 -10.67 -5.71
C PHE A 209 9.07 -10.76 -6.44
N ARG A 210 10.14 -10.24 -5.83
CA ARG A 210 11.49 -10.35 -6.38
C ARG A 210 11.92 -11.79 -6.60
N ALA A 211 11.57 -12.71 -5.69
CA ALA A 211 11.90 -14.13 -5.84
C ALA A 211 11.25 -14.73 -7.10
N ILE A 212 9.96 -14.48 -7.31
CA ILE A 212 9.27 -14.89 -8.54
C ILE A 212 9.86 -14.22 -9.77
N GLY A 213 10.11 -12.91 -9.73
CA GLY A 213 10.71 -12.20 -10.86
C GLY A 213 12.07 -12.79 -11.27
N LEU A 214 12.93 -13.12 -10.29
CA LEU A 214 14.22 -13.75 -10.56
C LEU A 214 14.07 -15.18 -11.11
N TYR A 215 13.10 -15.95 -10.62
CA TYR A 215 12.81 -17.29 -11.12
C TYR A 215 12.32 -17.26 -12.58
N LEU A 216 11.46 -16.30 -12.92
CA LEU A 216 10.98 -16.13 -14.30
C LEU A 216 12.10 -15.66 -15.24
N VAL A 217 12.94 -14.73 -14.79
CA VAL A 217 14.13 -14.30 -15.55
C VAL A 217 15.09 -15.46 -15.77
N ASP A 218 15.30 -16.32 -14.78
CA ASP A 218 16.15 -17.51 -14.89
C ASP A 218 15.64 -18.53 -15.92
N LYS A 219 14.32 -18.65 -16.08
CA LYS A 219 13.71 -19.51 -17.10
C LYS A 219 13.88 -18.98 -18.52
N LEU A 220 13.90 -17.65 -18.68
CA LEU A 220 13.84 -16.99 -19.97
C LEU A 220 15.22 -16.52 -20.48
N TYR A 221 16.16 -16.30 -19.58
CA TYR A 221 17.46 -15.68 -19.89
C TYR A 221 18.62 -16.44 -19.26
N SER A 222 19.84 -16.15 -19.72
CA SER A 222 21.05 -16.77 -19.18
C SER A 222 21.28 -16.39 -17.70
N ALA A 223 22.05 -17.22 -16.99
CA ALA A 223 22.47 -16.95 -15.62
C ALA A 223 23.20 -15.59 -15.48
N ALA A 224 23.99 -15.20 -16.49
CA ALA A 224 24.65 -13.90 -16.53
C ALA A 224 23.63 -12.75 -16.66
N GLY A 225 22.63 -12.89 -17.53
CA GLY A 225 21.53 -11.94 -17.66
C GLY A 225 20.74 -11.79 -16.36
N ARG A 226 20.41 -12.92 -15.71
CA ARG A 226 19.78 -12.94 -14.39
C ARG A 226 20.64 -12.25 -13.32
N MET A 227 21.95 -12.49 -13.28
CA MET A 227 22.85 -11.86 -12.32
C MET A 227 22.91 -10.34 -12.49
N LYS A 228 22.98 -9.86 -13.73
CA LYS A 228 22.90 -8.43 -14.06
C LYS A 228 21.57 -7.83 -13.64
N TYR A 229 20.45 -8.45 -14.04
CA TYR A 229 19.10 -8.04 -13.63
C TYR A 229 18.95 -8.00 -12.10
N ALA A 230 19.51 -8.99 -11.41
CA ALA A 230 19.44 -9.09 -9.97
C ALA A 230 20.38 -8.11 -9.24
N GLY A 231 21.41 -7.57 -9.90
CA GLY A 231 22.51 -6.89 -9.24
C GLY A 231 23.28 -7.83 -8.29
N GLN A 232 23.44 -9.10 -8.67
CA GLN A 232 24.15 -10.11 -7.89
C GLN A 232 25.58 -10.30 -8.41
N LYS A 233 26.55 -10.35 -7.50
CA LYS A 233 27.95 -10.67 -7.83
C LYS A 233 28.21 -12.18 -7.83
N ASP A 234 27.48 -12.92 -6.99
CA ASP A 234 27.63 -14.37 -6.81
C ASP A 234 26.42 -15.10 -7.40
N SER A 235 26.68 -16.03 -8.32
CA SER A 235 25.66 -16.83 -9.00
C SER A 235 24.90 -17.76 -8.05
N THR A 236 25.53 -18.18 -6.94
CA THR A 236 24.91 -19.07 -5.94
C THR A 236 23.84 -18.36 -5.12
N THR A 237 23.87 -17.02 -5.08
CA THR A 237 22.88 -16.21 -4.34
C THR A 237 21.46 -16.55 -4.76
N PHE A 238 21.22 -16.73 -6.07
CA PHE A 238 19.91 -17.14 -6.57
C PHE A 238 19.48 -18.50 -6.02
N ILE A 239 20.31 -19.53 -6.18
CA ILE A 239 20.03 -20.91 -5.79
C ILE A 239 19.74 -20.97 -4.28
N ASN A 240 20.54 -20.27 -3.49
CA ASN A 240 20.49 -20.31 -2.03
C ASN A 240 19.34 -19.48 -1.41
N HIS A 241 18.82 -18.47 -2.13
CA HIS A 241 17.87 -17.52 -1.54
C HIS A 241 16.56 -17.32 -2.31
N TYR A 242 16.54 -17.56 -3.61
CA TYR A 242 15.43 -17.17 -4.49
C TYR A 242 14.84 -18.32 -5.31
N MET A 243 15.63 -19.34 -5.66
CA MET A 243 15.15 -20.47 -6.45
C MET A 243 14.07 -21.27 -5.68
N PRO A 244 12.91 -21.57 -6.30
CA PRO A 244 11.93 -22.50 -5.74
C PRO A 244 12.54 -23.89 -5.53
N ASN A 245 12.06 -24.60 -4.50
CA ASN A 245 12.42 -26.02 -4.33
C ASN A 245 11.64 -26.92 -5.30
N ILE A 246 10.50 -26.44 -5.81
CA ILE A 246 9.65 -27.13 -6.78
C ILE A 246 9.92 -26.49 -8.14
N THR A 247 10.87 -27.04 -8.89
CA THR A 247 11.28 -26.49 -10.20
C THR A 247 10.99 -27.43 -11.37
N ALA A 248 10.68 -28.69 -11.09
CA ALA A 248 10.44 -29.72 -12.11
C ALA A 248 9.10 -30.43 -11.85
N ASP A 249 8.45 -30.85 -12.94
CA ASP A 249 7.27 -31.72 -12.87
C ASP A 249 7.73 -33.16 -12.74
N GLY A 250 7.91 -33.61 -11.49
CA GLY A 250 8.35 -34.98 -11.20
C GLY A 250 7.36 -36.04 -11.67
N GLN A 251 6.05 -35.76 -11.59
CA GLN A 251 5.02 -36.69 -12.03
C GLN A 251 5.04 -36.82 -13.55
N GLY A 252 4.99 -35.70 -14.27
CA GLY A 252 5.03 -35.71 -15.74
C GLY A 252 6.30 -36.36 -16.26
N SER A 253 7.45 -36.07 -15.64
CA SER A 253 8.73 -36.69 -16.00
C SER A 253 8.72 -38.20 -15.80
N TYR A 254 8.15 -38.69 -14.69
CA TYR A 254 8.09 -40.13 -14.38
C TYR A 254 7.18 -40.89 -15.35
N PHE A 255 6.04 -40.31 -15.72
CA PHE A 255 5.08 -40.95 -16.63
C PHE A 255 5.32 -40.63 -18.11
N GLY A 256 6.35 -39.85 -18.45
CA GLY A 256 6.63 -39.44 -19.82
C GLY A 256 5.53 -38.54 -20.41
N THR A 257 4.78 -37.81 -19.58
CA THR A 257 3.74 -36.90 -20.04
C THR A 257 4.27 -35.47 -20.14
N GLU A 258 3.50 -34.62 -20.82
CA GLU A 258 3.82 -33.20 -20.93
C GLU A 258 3.95 -32.53 -19.55
N ALA A 259 4.98 -31.70 -19.38
CA ALA A 259 5.27 -31.03 -18.13
C ALA A 259 4.21 -29.97 -17.81
N ARG A 260 3.58 -30.07 -16.63
CA ARG A 260 2.49 -29.18 -16.19
C ARG A 260 3.02 -28.02 -15.36
N SER A 261 3.56 -27.00 -16.02
CA SER A 261 4.08 -25.77 -15.37
C SER A 261 3.06 -25.06 -14.48
N LEU A 262 1.77 -25.08 -14.84
CA LEU A 262 0.68 -24.49 -14.06
C LEU A 262 0.64 -25.04 -12.62
N VAL A 263 0.87 -26.34 -12.43
CA VAL A 263 0.81 -26.97 -11.11
C VAL A 263 1.94 -26.44 -10.22
N ILE A 264 3.12 -26.24 -10.80
CA ILE A 264 4.28 -25.65 -10.11
C ILE A 264 3.96 -24.21 -9.68
N ASP A 265 3.40 -23.41 -10.57
CA ASP A 265 3.01 -22.02 -10.28
C ASP A 265 1.93 -21.92 -9.19
N LEU A 266 0.97 -22.83 -9.20
CA LEU A 266 -0.06 -22.93 -8.16
C LEU A 266 0.55 -23.35 -6.81
N PHE A 267 1.44 -24.34 -6.76
CA PHE A 267 2.12 -24.72 -5.52
C PHE A 267 2.99 -23.58 -4.95
N MET A 268 3.69 -22.83 -5.81
CA MET A 268 4.40 -21.63 -5.37
C MET A 268 3.44 -20.60 -4.76
N SER A 269 2.27 -20.41 -5.37
CA SER A 269 1.25 -19.49 -4.85
C SER A 269 0.74 -19.87 -3.46
N LEU A 270 0.72 -21.17 -3.10
CA LEU A 270 0.31 -21.65 -1.77
C LEU A 270 1.26 -21.25 -0.65
N THR A 271 2.47 -20.78 -0.96
CA THR A 271 3.38 -20.21 0.06
C THR A 271 2.86 -18.91 0.68
N LEU A 272 1.84 -18.30 0.06
CA LEU A 272 1.14 -17.10 0.51
C LEU A 272 -0.37 -17.37 0.50
N PRO A 273 -0.89 -18.16 1.46
CA PRO A 273 -2.30 -18.51 1.48
C PRO A 273 -3.16 -17.25 1.68
N ARG A 274 -4.25 -17.18 0.90
CA ARG A 274 -5.24 -16.11 0.99
C ARG A 274 -6.51 -16.63 1.67
N ASN A 275 -7.03 -15.85 2.61
CA ASN A 275 -8.41 -15.95 3.06
C ASN A 275 -9.14 -14.69 2.57
N PRO A 276 -9.93 -14.80 1.49
CA PRO A 276 -10.65 -13.65 0.94
C PRO A 276 -11.64 -12.99 1.93
N LYS A 277 -12.10 -13.72 2.94
CA LYS A 277 -12.99 -13.24 4.01
C LYS A 277 -12.24 -12.89 5.30
N LEU A 278 -10.90 -12.74 5.23
CA LEU A 278 -10.08 -12.46 6.42
C LEU A 278 -10.64 -11.27 7.20
N ALA A 279 -10.96 -11.49 8.47
CA ALA A 279 -11.53 -10.46 9.34
C ALA A 279 -10.59 -9.25 9.43
N GLN A 280 -11.09 -8.04 9.17
CA GLN A 280 -10.30 -6.80 9.23
C GLN A 280 -10.43 -6.08 10.58
N SER A 281 -11.44 -6.45 11.35
CA SER A 281 -11.70 -6.01 12.72
C SER A 281 -12.17 -7.21 13.53
N LEU A 282 -12.14 -7.10 14.86
CA LEU A 282 -12.75 -8.10 15.73
C LEU A 282 -14.27 -8.14 15.48
N PRO A 283 -14.90 -9.33 15.40
CA PRO A 283 -16.35 -9.45 15.51
C PRO A 283 -16.88 -8.78 16.78
N ALA A 284 -18.09 -8.24 16.75
CA ALA A 284 -18.64 -7.45 17.86
C ALA A 284 -18.59 -8.19 19.21
N GLU A 285 -18.98 -9.46 19.23
CA GLU A 285 -18.90 -10.33 20.42
C GLU A 285 -17.46 -10.45 20.95
N LYS A 286 -16.50 -10.81 20.10
CA LYS A 286 -15.09 -10.93 20.47
C LYS A 286 -14.47 -9.61 20.88
N ARG A 287 -14.93 -8.50 20.29
CA ARG A 287 -14.53 -7.15 20.68
C ARG A 287 -15.03 -6.84 22.08
N HIS A 288 -16.30 -7.13 22.39
CA HIS A 288 -16.87 -6.93 23.71
C HIS A 288 -16.15 -7.77 24.78
N GLU A 289 -15.92 -9.06 24.51
CA GLU A 289 -15.12 -9.93 25.40
C GLU A 289 -13.72 -9.35 25.67
N PHE A 290 -13.04 -8.88 24.62
CA PHE A 290 -11.70 -8.28 24.73
C PHE A 290 -11.72 -6.96 25.51
N GLU A 291 -12.68 -6.08 25.25
CA GLU A 291 -12.84 -4.79 25.93
C GLU A 291 -13.17 -4.96 27.43
N ASN A 292 -13.73 -6.10 27.84
CA ASN A 292 -13.98 -6.47 29.24
C ASN A 292 -12.80 -7.16 29.95
N THR A 293 -11.66 -7.35 29.29
CA THR A 293 -10.48 -7.92 29.96
C THR A 293 -9.84 -6.90 30.89
N GLN A 294 -9.31 -7.36 32.04
CA GLN A 294 -8.66 -6.48 33.01
C GLN A 294 -7.52 -5.66 32.38
N GLU A 295 -6.71 -6.28 31.50
CA GLU A 295 -5.62 -5.60 30.80
C GLU A 295 -6.12 -4.44 29.92
N TYR A 296 -7.29 -4.57 29.29
CA TYR A 296 -7.88 -3.50 28.48
C TYR A 296 -8.49 -2.40 29.35
N ILE A 297 -9.23 -2.79 30.40
CA ILE A 297 -9.86 -1.87 31.35
C ILE A 297 -8.80 -0.99 32.03
N ASP A 298 -7.74 -1.60 32.58
CA ASP A 298 -6.65 -0.88 33.26
C ASP A 298 -5.98 0.13 32.31
N LEU A 299 -5.86 -0.23 31.04
CA LEU A 299 -5.24 0.61 30.03
C LEU A 299 -6.16 1.78 29.63
N GLU A 300 -7.47 1.56 29.52
CA GLU A 300 -8.43 2.61 29.22
C GLU A 300 -8.60 3.57 30.41
N GLU A 301 -8.56 3.06 31.65
CA GLU A 301 -8.53 3.87 32.87
C GLU A 301 -7.28 4.77 32.90
N GLN A 302 -6.10 4.23 32.57
CA GLN A 302 -4.88 5.05 32.45
C GLN A 302 -5.00 6.12 31.36
N ILE A 303 -5.61 5.82 30.22
CA ILE A 303 -5.81 6.79 29.14
C ILE A 303 -6.76 7.92 29.56
N THR A 304 -7.83 7.59 30.28
CA THR A 304 -8.89 8.53 30.69
C THR A 304 -8.47 9.40 31.88
N THR A 305 -7.71 8.85 32.84
CA THR A 305 -7.21 9.56 34.03
C THR A 305 -6.06 10.52 33.74
N LEU A 306 -5.38 10.38 32.60
CA LEU A 306 -4.33 11.33 32.19
C LEU A 306 -4.91 12.71 31.89
N SER A 307 -4.74 13.64 32.84
CA SER A 307 -5.02 15.06 32.65
C SER A 307 -4.31 15.57 31.38
N GLY A 308 -5.07 16.29 30.53
CA GLY A 308 -4.80 16.46 29.10
C GLY A 308 -3.49 17.16 28.71
N LYS A 309 -3.43 17.60 27.44
CA LYS A 309 -2.27 18.13 26.67
C LYS A 309 -1.39 19.23 27.35
N LYS A 310 -1.64 19.62 28.60
CA LYS A 310 -0.92 20.65 29.35
C LYS A 310 0.55 20.31 29.64
N TYR A 311 0.92 19.03 29.71
CA TYR A 311 2.30 18.61 30.01
C TYR A 311 2.85 17.70 28.91
N VAL A 312 4.09 17.97 28.48
CA VAL A 312 4.78 17.24 27.39
C VAL A 312 4.94 15.75 27.73
N ASP A 313 5.24 15.44 29.00
CA ASP A 313 5.39 14.06 29.48
C ASP A 313 4.06 13.31 29.47
N SER A 314 2.95 13.96 29.86
CA SER A 314 1.60 13.39 29.77
C SER A 314 1.20 13.10 28.32
N ALA A 315 1.59 13.95 27.36
CA ALA A 315 1.31 13.72 25.94
C ALA A 315 2.09 12.53 25.37
N LYS A 316 3.38 12.37 25.75
CA LYS A 316 4.21 11.24 25.34
C LYS A 316 3.72 9.92 25.95
N LEU A 317 3.38 9.94 27.23
CA LEU A 317 2.82 8.78 27.93
C LEU A 317 1.48 8.35 27.30
N ARG A 318 0.58 9.30 27.04
CA ARG A 318 -0.70 9.04 26.38
C ARG A 318 -0.53 8.42 24.99
N LYS A 319 0.43 8.90 24.20
CA LYS A 319 0.77 8.29 22.91
C LYS A 319 1.24 6.84 23.08
N GLY A 320 2.09 6.58 24.07
CA GLY A 320 2.56 5.23 24.40
C GLY A 320 1.42 4.27 24.77
N LEU A 321 0.46 4.73 25.58
CA LEU A 321 -0.72 3.95 25.96
C LEU A 321 -1.62 3.66 24.76
N TYR A 322 -1.89 4.64 23.88
CA TYR A 322 -2.65 4.40 22.65
C TYR A 322 -1.94 3.38 21.72
N ASP A 323 -0.62 3.46 21.61
CA ASP A 323 0.17 2.50 20.85
C ASP A 323 0.11 1.10 21.48
N GLN A 324 0.08 1.00 22.81
CA GLN A 324 -0.09 -0.27 23.52
C GLN A 324 -1.50 -0.85 23.32
N ARG A 325 -2.55 -0.04 23.46
CA ARG A 325 -3.94 -0.43 23.15
C ARG A 325 -4.05 -1.03 21.76
N ARG A 326 -3.51 -0.30 20.78
CA ARG A 326 -3.50 -0.72 19.37
C ARG A 326 -2.79 -2.06 19.19
N LYS A 327 -1.62 -2.24 19.80
CA LYS A 327 -0.87 -3.51 19.74
C LYS A 327 -1.65 -4.68 20.36
N LEU A 328 -2.38 -4.45 21.45
CA LEU A 328 -3.23 -5.47 22.07
C LEU A 328 -4.40 -5.84 21.17
N SER A 329 -5.13 -4.85 20.62
CA SER A 329 -6.21 -5.10 19.67
C SER A 329 -5.71 -5.83 18.42
N ASP A 330 -4.56 -5.42 17.86
CA ASP A 330 -3.93 -6.09 16.73
C ASP A 330 -3.56 -7.55 17.09
N LYS A 331 -3.00 -7.79 18.29
CA LYS A 331 -2.66 -9.13 18.77
C LYS A 331 -3.91 -10.02 18.84
N GLU A 332 -5.01 -9.51 19.37
CA GLU A 332 -6.25 -10.27 19.51
C GLU A 332 -6.89 -10.56 18.14
N LEU A 333 -6.94 -9.56 17.26
CA LEU A 333 -7.38 -9.74 15.87
C LEU A 333 -6.57 -10.83 15.16
N ARG A 334 -5.24 -10.85 15.37
CA ARG A 334 -4.36 -11.86 14.77
C ARG A 334 -4.59 -13.26 15.33
N LYS A 335 -5.02 -13.40 16.60
CA LYS A 335 -5.44 -14.69 17.15
C LYS A 335 -6.72 -15.16 16.47
N GLY A 336 -7.74 -14.29 16.40
CA GLY A 336 -9.01 -14.58 15.74
C GLY A 336 -8.83 -14.99 14.27
N GLN A 337 -8.02 -14.24 13.52
CA GLN A 337 -7.71 -14.54 12.11
C GLN A 337 -7.04 -15.90 11.89
N LYS A 338 -6.23 -16.40 12.84
CA LYS A 338 -5.60 -17.73 12.74
C LYS A 338 -6.60 -18.86 12.91
N LEU A 339 -7.65 -18.64 13.70
CA LEU A 339 -8.71 -19.61 13.97
C LEU A 339 -9.87 -19.48 12.98
N GLN A 340 -9.88 -18.42 12.16
CA GLN A 340 -10.95 -18.16 11.21
C GLN A 340 -11.04 -19.28 10.16
N PRO A 341 -12.22 -19.89 9.98
CA PRO A 341 -12.44 -20.86 8.92
C PRO A 341 -12.18 -20.26 7.54
N ASN A 342 -11.50 -21.01 6.67
CA ASN A 342 -11.28 -20.66 5.26
C ASN A 342 -11.89 -21.75 4.36
N LYS A 343 -13.19 -21.99 4.51
CA LYS A 343 -13.92 -22.97 3.70
C LYS A 343 -14.21 -22.37 2.31
N LEU A 344 -14.01 -23.16 1.27
CA LEU A 344 -14.47 -22.83 -0.07
C LEU A 344 -16.00 -22.79 -0.06
N ALA A 345 -16.58 -21.70 -0.59
CA ALA A 345 -18.02 -21.62 -0.77
C ALA A 345 -18.46 -22.62 -1.86
N PRO A 346 -19.60 -23.32 -1.69
CA PRO A 346 -20.21 -24.07 -2.78
C PRO A 346 -20.51 -23.12 -3.95
N GLY A 347 -20.05 -23.44 -5.17
CA GLY A 347 -20.26 -22.61 -6.37
C GLY A 347 -19.09 -21.69 -6.76
N GLY A 348 -17.98 -21.72 -6.01
CA GLY A 348 -16.88 -20.78 -6.22
C GLY A 348 -17.16 -19.42 -5.58
N VAL A 349 -16.12 -18.60 -5.44
CA VAL A 349 -16.26 -17.25 -4.92
C VAL A 349 -15.92 -16.29 -6.04
N GLU A 350 -16.91 -15.61 -6.59
CA GLU A 350 -16.62 -14.41 -7.38
C GLU A 350 -15.84 -13.46 -6.48
N ILE A 351 -14.69 -12.97 -6.96
CA ILE A 351 -13.91 -11.96 -6.22
C ILE A 351 -14.79 -10.72 -5.96
N ALA A 352 -15.74 -10.46 -6.86
CA ALA A 352 -16.79 -9.45 -6.74
C ALA A 352 -17.86 -9.77 -5.68
N ALA A 353 -17.95 -10.97 -5.11
CA ALA A 353 -18.89 -11.31 -4.03
C ALA A 353 -18.25 -11.29 -2.63
N LEU A 354 -16.99 -10.88 -2.51
CA LEU A 354 -16.29 -10.84 -1.21
C LEU A 354 -16.69 -9.60 -0.40
N GLU A 355 -17.51 -9.83 0.61
CA GLU A 355 -17.93 -8.85 1.63
C GLU A 355 -16.81 -8.65 2.67
N GLY A 356 -15.88 -7.73 2.39
CA GLY A 356 -14.90 -7.26 3.36
C GLY A 356 -15.33 -5.94 3.99
N HIS A 357 -15.03 -5.72 5.28
CA HIS A 357 -15.31 -4.46 6.01
C HIS A 357 -14.96 -3.20 5.19
N HIS A 358 -13.76 -3.16 4.61
CA HIS A 358 -13.32 -2.03 3.78
C HIS A 358 -14.14 -1.84 2.50
N ARG A 359 -14.62 -2.93 1.90
CA ARG A 359 -15.42 -2.88 0.67
C ARG A 359 -16.81 -2.36 0.94
N THR A 360 -17.46 -2.83 2.01
CA THR A 360 -18.77 -2.35 2.42
C THR A 360 -18.73 -0.85 2.75
N ILE A 361 -17.64 -0.36 3.33
CA ILE A 361 -17.50 1.08 3.56
C ILE A 361 -17.23 1.81 2.25
N PHE A 362 -16.27 1.37 1.43
CA PHE A 362 -15.93 2.03 0.18
C PHE A 362 -17.13 2.14 -0.76
N GLY A 363 -17.91 1.06 -0.93
CA GLY A 363 -19.13 1.08 -1.73
C GLY A 363 -20.13 2.14 -1.27
N ARG A 364 -20.30 2.33 0.05
CA ARG A 364 -21.22 3.31 0.63
C ARG A 364 -20.73 4.77 0.57
N THR A 365 -19.44 4.98 0.41
CA THR A 365 -18.81 6.30 0.63
C THR A 365 -17.94 6.77 -0.53
N ARG A 366 -17.77 5.96 -1.59
CA ARG A 366 -16.97 6.30 -2.78
C ARG A 366 -17.45 7.55 -3.49
N PHE A 367 -18.74 7.88 -3.41
CA PHE A 367 -19.29 9.12 -3.96
C PHE A 367 -18.66 10.40 -3.35
N LEU A 368 -18.07 10.30 -2.14
CA LEU A 368 -17.32 11.39 -1.50
C LEU A 368 -15.95 11.63 -2.15
N MET A 369 -15.52 10.75 -3.06
CA MET A 369 -14.20 10.73 -3.68
C MET A 369 -14.35 10.51 -5.19
N PRO A 370 -14.87 11.48 -5.95
CA PRO A 370 -15.38 11.26 -7.32
C PRO A 370 -14.33 10.72 -8.30
N GLU A 371 -13.08 11.18 -8.24
CA GLU A 371 -12.00 10.64 -9.07
C GLU A 371 -11.74 9.17 -8.72
N ARG A 372 -11.69 8.86 -7.42
CA ARG A 372 -11.45 7.51 -6.93
C ARG A 372 -12.61 6.57 -7.25
N ASP A 373 -13.84 7.08 -7.23
CA ASP A 373 -15.05 6.37 -7.66
C ASP A 373 -14.94 5.95 -9.13
N ARG A 374 -14.60 6.88 -10.03
CA ARG A 374 -14.38 6.53 -11.44
C ARG A 374 -13.23 5.54 -11.64
N LEU A 375 -12.10 5.77 -10.94
CA LEU A 375 -10.92 4.90 -10.98
C LEU A 375 -11.18 3.47 -10.50
N ALA A 376 -12.13 3.29 -9.57
CA ALA A 376 -12.52 1.98 -9.06
C ALA A 376 -13.18 1.08 -10.11
N SER A 377 -13.57 1.63 -11.27
CA SER A 377 -14.01 0.86 -12.44
C SER A 377 -12.98 0.98 -13.58
N SER A 378 -12.58 2.20 -13.94
CA SER A 378 -11.73 2.42 -15.13
C SER A 378 -10.38 1.71 -15.03
N LEU A 379 -9.77 1.63 -13.84
CA LEU A 379 -8.46 0.98 -13.69
C LEU A 379 -8.50 -0.54 -13.91
N LEU A 380 -9.67 -1.17 -13.82
CA LEU A 380 -9.82 -2.61 -14.03
C LEU A 380 -10.05 -2.95 -15.51
N GLU A 381 -10.35 -1.94 -16.34
CA GLU A 381 -10.58 -2.13 -17.77
C GLU A 381 -9.30 -2.57 -18.49
N VAL A 382 -9.46 -3.58 -19.35
CA VAL A 382 -8.38 -4.12 -20.17
C VAL A 382 -8.31 -3.32 -21.47
N THR A 383 -7.52 -2.26 -21.46
CA THR A 383 -7.46 -1.30 -22.57
C THR A 383 -6.08 -0.62 -22.67
N PRO A 384 -5.64 -0.16 -23.85
CA PRO A 384 -4.42 0.63 -23.98
C PRO A 384 -4.50 1.96 -23.22
N LEU A 385 -3.34 2.52 -22.86
CA LEU A 385 -3.25 3.83 -22.20
C LEU A 385 -3.87 4.95 -23.05
N ARG A 386 -3.72 4.87 -24.38
CA ARG A 386 -4.23 5.86 -25.35
C ARG A 386 -5.72 5.75 -25.66
N SER A 387 -6.44 4.80 -25.05
CA SER A 387 -7.89 4.72 -25.23
C SER A 387 -8.60 5.87 -24.50
N PRO A 388 -9.86 6.20 -24.84
CA PRO A 388 -10.64 7.19 -24.10
C PRO A 388 -10.71 6.89 -22.59
N VAL A 389 -10.80 5.60 -22.23
CA VAL A 389 -10.81 5.14 -20.84
C VAL A 389 -9.43 5.32 -20.19
N GLY A 390 -8.35 4.98 -20.90
CA GLY A 390 -6.97 5.17 -20.42
C GLY A 390 -6.63 6.63 -20.16
N LEU A 391 -7.02 7.53 -21.08
CA LEU A 391 -6.85 8.97 -20.93
C LEU A 391 -7.68 9.52 -19.76
N ALA A 392 -8.94 9.10 -19.62
CA ALA A 392 -9.77 9.48 -18.47
C ALA A 392 -9.16 9.02 -17.14
N ALA A 393 -8.67 7.77 -17.07
CA ALA A 393 -8.01 7.24 -15.89
C ALA A 393 -6.71 8.00 -15.56
N LEU A 394 -5.91 8.37 -16.56
CA LEU A 394 -4.70 9.19 -16.37
C LEU A 394 -5.05 10.56 -15.78
N ARG A 395 -6.07 11.25 -16.31
CA ARG A 395 -6.54 12.54 -15.78
C ARG A 395 -7.06 12.41 -14.34
N ASP A 396 -7.86 11.40 -14.06
CA ASP A 396 -8.37 11.14 -12.71
C ASP A 396 -7.25 10.82 -11.71
N LEU A 397 -6.23 10.06 -12.13
CA LEU A 397 -5.05 9.78 -11.30
C LEU A 397 -4.20 11.04 -11.06
N VAL A 398 -4.03 11.90 -12.05
CA VAL A 398 -3.33 13.20 -11.89
C VAL A 398 -4.10 14.12 -10.94
N ALA A 399 -5.40 14.25 -11.14
CA ALA A 399 -6.26 15.01 -10.22
C ALA A 399 -6.16 14.46 -8.79
N LEU A 400 -6.29 13.14 -8.61
CA LEU A 400 -6.13 12.48 -7.32
C LEU A 400 -4.74 12.72 -6.73
N TYR A 401 -3.66 12.62 -7.52
CA TYR A 401 -2.28 12.84 -7.05
C TYR A 401 -2.05 14.26 -6.52
N LEU A 402 -2.72 15.25 -7.11
CA LEU A 402 -2.60 16.66 -6.75
C LEU A 402 -3.48 17.08 -5.56
N LYS A 403 -4.44 16.24 -5.14
CA LYS A 403 -5.30 16.54 -3.98
C LYS A 403 -4.52 16.51 -2.66
N GLU A 404 -4.89 17.43 -1.76
CA GLU A 404 -4.35 17.48 -0.39
C GLU A 404 -4.93 16.37 0.49
N THR A 405 -6.24 16.12 0.38
CA THR A 405 -6.98 15.12 1.18
C THR A 405 -7.77 14.17 0.29
N GLU A 406 -7.98 12.93 0.75
CA GLU A 406 -8.82 11.95 0.03
C GLU A 406 -10.28 12.41 -0.06
N ILE A 407 -10.76 13.16 0.93
CA ILE A 407 -12.12 13.68 1.03
C ILE A 407 -12.01 15.18 1.29
N GLU A 408 -12.46 15.99 0.33
CA GLU A 408 -12.44 17.45 0.41
C GLU A 408 -13.66 17.98 1.16
N VAL A 409 -14.84 17.42 0.87
CA VAL A 409 -16.11 17.83 1.46
C VAL A 409 -16.86 16.60 1.95
N ARG A 410 -17.40 16.69 3.17
CA ARG A 410 -18.37 15.74 3.70
C ARG A 410 -19.72 16.44 3.75
N PRO A 411 -20.76 15.92 3.06
CA PRO A 411 -22.09 16.48 3.14
C PRO A 411 -22.54 16.57 4.61
N SER A 412 -23.21 17.66 4.92
CA SER A 412 -23.64 18.06 6.27
C SER A 412 -22.54 18.40 7.26
N LEU A 413 -21.27 18.43 6.86
CA LEU A 413 -20.12 18.85 7.66
C LEU A 413 -19.31 19.93 6.94
N GLU A 414 -20.01 20.86 6.29
CA GLU A 414 -19.40 21.97 5.59
C GLU A 414 -18.81 23.00 6.59
N PRO A 415 -17.72 23.71 6.22
CA PRO A 415 -17.04 24.64 7.12
C PRO A 415 -17.92 25.73 7.73
N GLU A 416 -19.01 26.10 7.08
CA GLU A 416 -19.99 27.11 7.49
C GLU A 416 -20.78 26.68 8.73
N LYS A 417 -20.90 25.38 8.98
CA LYS A 417 -21.55 24.85 10.19
C LYS A 417 -20.67 24.97 11.44
N CYS A 418 -19.39 25.30 11.29
CA CYS A 418 -18.51 25.46 12.43
C CYS A 418 -18.62 26.87 13.02
N SER A 419 -19.15 26.98 14.24
CA SER A 419 -19.26 28.25 14.97
C SER A 419 -17.90 28.92 15.25
N CYS A 420 -16.79 28.15 15.22
CA CYS A 420 -15.45 28.71 15.32
C CYS A 420 -15.00 29.49 14.07
N SER A 421 -15.58 29.18 12.89
CA SER A 421 -15.32 29.93 11.65
C SER A 421 -15.84 31.37 11.73
N THR A 422 -16.93 31.58 12.48
CA THR A 422 -17.58 32.88 12.68
C THR A 422 -16.83 33.77 13.68
N ILE A 423 -16.25 33.16 14.73
CA ILE A 423 -15.51 33.88 15.79
C ILE A 423 -14.15 34.42 15.28
N ALA A 424 -13.55 33.78 14.27
CA ALA A 424 -12.31 34.24 13.66
C ALA A 424 -12.45 35.58 12.87
N GLY A 425 -13.68 36.07 12.67
CA GLY A 425 -13.96 37.36 12.03
C GLY A 425 -13.71 38.59 12.93
N GLU A 426 -13.64 38.43 14.26
CA GLU A 426 -13.58 39.58 15.19
C GLU A 426 -12.27 39.68 16.00
N GLN A 427 -11.33 38.75 15.83
CA GLN A 427 -10.00 38.85 16.46
C GLN A 427 -8.92 39.06 15.41
N LYS A 428 -8.25 40.23 15.47
CA LYS A 428 -7.03 40.51 14.72
C LYS A 428 -6.06 39.32 14.84
N PRO A 429 -5.63 38.71 13.73
CA PRO A 429 -4.67 37.62 13.79
C PRO A 429 -3.34 38.16 14.32
N THR A 430 -2.89 37.65 15.46
CA THR A 430 -1.50 37.75 15.89
C THR A 430 -0.64 37.01 14.88
N ARG A 431 -0.01 37.79 13.98
CA ARG A 431 1.07 37.47 13.03
C ARG A 431 1.08 36.02 12.46
N PRO A 432 0.66 35.83 11.20
CA PRO A 432 1.04 34.65 10.45
C PRO A 432 2.51 34.74 10.03
N GLY A 433 3.31 33.73 10.35
CA GLY A 433 4.57 33.48 9.67
C GLY A 433 4.33 33.11 8.19
N PRO A 434 5.32 33.30 7.32
CA PRO A 434 5.16 32.99 5.89
C PRO A 434 4.96 31.47 5.74
N GLY A 435 3.79 31.07 5.24
CA GLY A 435 3.43 29.67 4.95
C GLY A 435 2.14 29.13 5.58
N SER A 436 1.45 29.91 6.43
CA SER A 436 0.19 29.48 7.07
C SER A 436 -1.03 29.75 6.17
N THR A 437 -1.32 28.84 5.24
CA THR A 437 -2.68 28.75 4.67
C THR A 437 -3.68 28.50 5.80
N LYS A 438 -4.86 29.15 5.74
CA LYS A 438 -5.96 28.98 6.72
C LYS A 438 -6.12 27.49 7.05
N THR A 439 -5.85 27.08 8.28
CA THR A 439 -6.08 25.69 8.70
C THR A 439 -7.59 25.45 8.65
N ALA A 440 -8.08 24.86 7.57
CA ALA A 440 -9.47 24.44 7.46
C ALA A 440 -9.78 23.54 8.67
N CYS A 441 -10.87 23.83 9.38
CA CYS A 441 -11.31 23.00 10.49
C CYS A 441 -11.52 21.57 10.00
N SER A 442 -10.89 20.58 10.66
CA SER A 442 -11.12 19.18 10.30
C SER A 442 -12.60 18.83 10.41
N TRP A 443 -13.12 17.95 9.55
CA TRP A 443 -14.52 17.50 9.61
C TRP A 443 -14.95 17.02 11.01
N LYS A 444 -14.02 16.41 11.76
CA LYS A 444 -14.26 15.96 13.13
C LYS A 444 -14.54 17.14 14.06
N HIS A 445 -13.76 18.21 13.93
CA HIS A 445 -14.01 19.43 14.67
C HIS A 445 -15.33 20.09 14.26
N ILE A 446 -15.66 20.12 12.96
CA ILE A 446 -16.95 20.66 12.49
C ILE A 446 -18.11 19.87 13.12
N TYR A 447 -18.03 18.53 13.10
CA TYR A 447 -19.01 17.65 13.74
C TYR A 447 -19.13 17.95 15.25
N ASP A 448 -18.02 17.94 15.99
CA ASP A 448 -18.02 18.15 17.44
C ASP A 448 -18.55 19.56 17.81
N CYS A 449 -18.12 20.59 17.06
CA CYS A 449 -18.54 21.98 17.27
C CYS A 449 -20.03 22.16 16.99
N TYR A 450 -20.49 21.72 15.81
CA TYR A 450 -21.89 21.88 15.41
C TYR A 450 -22.81 21.03 16.28
N LYS A 451 -22.40 19.81 16.65
CA LYS A 451 -23.13 18.98 17.59
C LYS A 451 -23.31 19.68 18.94
N THR A 452 -22.25 20.28 19.48
CA THR A 452 -22.31 21.01 20.75
C THR A 452 -23.27 22.20 20.68
N ASP A 453 -23.19 22.98 19.60
CA ASP A 453 -24.08 24.11 19.33
C ASP A 453 -25.55 23.67 19.26
N ARG A 454 -25.85 22.61 18.50
CA ARG A 454 -27.20 22.10 18.31
C ARG A 454 -27.76 21.41 19.55
N ILE A 455 -26.94 20.73 20.35
CA ILE A 455 -27.37 20.19 21.66
C ILE A 455 -27.79 21.33 22.60
N ALA A 456 -27.08 22.47 22.58
CA ALA A 456 -27.46 23.61 23.40
C ALA A 456 -28.82 24.22 22.99
N GLU A 457 -29.18 24.12 21.70
CA GLU A 457 -30.45 24.63 21.17
C GLU A 457 -31.62 23.63 21.30
N HIS A 458 -31.39 22.36 20.97
CA HIS A 458 -32.45 21.35 20.82
C HIS A 458 -32.43 20.26 21.91
N GLY A 459 -31.43 20.23 22.79
CA GLY A 459 -31.24 19.18 23.80
C GLY A 459 -30.62 17.88 23.24
N PHE A 460 -30.78 17.61 21.94
CA PHE A 460 -30.17 16.48 21.24
C PHE A 460 -29.67 16.90 19.84
N ALA A 461 -28.57 16.30 19.38
CA ALA A 461 -28.13 16.42 18.00
C ALA A 461 -27.21 15.26 17.61
N GLU A 462 -27.52 14.58 16.51
CA GLU A 462 -26.67 13.55 15.94
C GLU A 462 -26.67 13.58 14.40
N LEU A 463 -25.55 13.18 13.79
CA LEU A 463 -25.43 13.09 12.33
C LEU A 463 -25.49 11.63 11.91
N CYS A 464 -26.48 11.30 11.08
CA CYS A 464 -26.47 10.01 10.40
C CYS A 464 -25.43 10.06 9.27
N PHE A 465 -24.27 9.42 9.46
CA PHE A 465 -23.24 9.31 8.43
C PHE A 465 -23.65 8.43 7.24
N HIS A 466 -24.74 7.68 7.34
CA HIS A 466 -25.28 6.93 6.21
C HIS A 466 -26.10 7.84 5.29
N CYS A 467 -27.03 8.60 5.86
CA CYS A 467 -27.90 9.52 5.12
C CYS A 467 -27.31 10.91 4.90
N HIS A 468 -26.25 11.26 5.63
CA HIS A 468 -25.64 12.59 5.69
C HIS A 468 -26.61 13.68 6.19
N ASN A 469 -27.48 13.33 7.14
CA ASN A 469 -28.50 14.20 7.69
C ASN A 469 -28.37 14.36 9.21
N TRP A 470 -28.50 15.59 9.69
CA TRP A 470 -28.59 15.90 11.12
C TRP A 470 -30.01 15.65 11.63
N ILE A 471 -30.11 15.05 12.81
CA ILE A 471 -31.35 14.76 13.53
C ILE A 471 -31.21 15.38 14.92
N PHE A 472 -32.24 16.11 15.35
CA PHE A 472 -32.21 16.93 16.57
C PHE A 472 -33.15 16.43 17.67
N ASP A 473 -33.86 15.33 17.43
CA ASP A 473 -34.71 14.66 18.39
C ASP A 473 -34.26 13.21 18.61
N GLU A 474 -34.31 12.75 19.87
CA GLU A 474 -33.82 11.42 20.27
C GLU A 474 -34.74 10.30 19.75
N LEU A 475 -36.07 10.48 19.78
CA LEU A 475 -37.02 9.49 19.27
C LEU A 475 -36.94 9.41 17.74
N GLU A 476 -36.80 10.54 17.05
CA GLU A 476 -36.55 10.56 15.60
C GLU A 476 -35.26 9.85 15.25
N TRP A 477 -34.20 10.03 16.04
CA TRP A 477 -32.93 9.33 15.85
C TRP A 477 -33.07 7.82 16.02
N GLU A 478 -33.75 7.35 17.06
CA GLU A 478 -34.01 5.93 17.28
C GLU A 478 -34.80 5.31 16.13
N HIS A 479 -35.91 5.93 15.71
CA HIS A 479 -36.69 5.46 14.57
C HIS A 479 -35.87 5.46 13.27
N HIS A 480 -35.06 6.49 13.05
CA HIS A 480 -34.17 6.58 11.90
C HIS A 480 -33.12 5.46 11.90
N CYS A 481 -32.50 5.18 13.05
CA CYS A 481 -31.55 4.08 13.21
C CYS A 481 -32.21 2.72 12.99
N GLN A 482 -33.41 2.51 13.53
CA GLN A 482 -34.15 1.26 13.36
C GLN A 482 -34.47 1.00 11.87
N ALA A 483 -34.84 2.03 11.12
CA ALA A 483 -35.07 1.90 9.68
C ALA A 483 -33.84 1.40 8.91
N HIS A 484 -32.61 1.72 9.35
CA HIS A 484 -31.37 1.18 8.75
C HIS A 484 -31.07 -0.26 9.15
N LEU A 485 -31.59 -0.71 10.30
CA LEU A 485 -31.42 -2.09 10.77
C LEU A 485 -32.41 -3.04 10.09
N ASP A 486 -33.59 -2.51 9.73
CA ASP A 486 -34.67 -3.26 9.09
C ASP A 486 -34.51 -3.35 7.55
N SER A 487 -33.68 -2.48 6.96
CA SER A 487 -33.31 -2.48 5.53
C SER A 487 -32.12 -3.37 5.23
#